data_AF-A0A8S4QDN6-F1
#
_entry.id   AF-A0A8S4QDN6-F1
#
_cell.length_a   1.000
_cell.length_b   1.000
_cell.length_c   1.000
_cell.angle_alpha   90.00
_cell.angle_beta   90.00
_cell.angle_gamma   90.00
#
_symmetry.space_group_name_H-M   'P 1'
#
loop_
_entity.id
_entity.type
_entity.pdbx_description
1 polymer ?
#
loop_
_entity_poly.entity_id
_entity_poly.type
_entity_poly.pdbx_seq_one_letter_code
_entity_poly.pdbx_strand_id
1 'polypeptide(L)'
;MIAPTIQQTRCKVWLKRHLPRNGSVTLSDVTSMYTAICILGPFTRSLLSELTDTDLSPSNFPFFTFMELDVGLANGIRAMNLTHTGELGYVLYIPNE
;
A
#
# COMPACT_ATOMS: atom_id res chain seq x y z
N MET A 1 4.05 8.22 -1.86
CA MET A 1 5.05 8.22 -0.77
C MET A 1 4.36 7.76 0.50
N ILE A 2 4.94 6.83 1.24
CA ILE A 2 4.48 6.44 2.58
C ILE A 2 5.51 6.98 3.57
N ALA A 3 5.04 7.61 4.66
CA ALA A 3 5.90 8.19 5.68
C ALA A 3 5.49 7.64 7.06
N PRO A 4 6.41 7.61 8.04
CA PRO A 4 6.05 7.31 9.43
C PRO A 4 4.97 8.28 9.93
N THR A 5 4.02 7.78 10.73
CA THR A 5 2.85 8.54 11.20
C THR A 5 3.22 9.89 11.82
N ILE A 6 4.23 9.92 12.67
CA ILE A 6 4.70 11.15 13.34
C ILE A 6 5.41 12.14 12.40
N GLN A 7 5.78 11.71 11.19
CA GLN A 7 6.56 12.49 10.23
C GLN A 7 5.77 12.99 9.03
N GLN A 8 4.46 12.73 8.95
CA GLN A 8 3.60 13.18 7.85
C GLN A 8 3.82 14.67 7.53
N THR A 9 3.64 15.55 8.52
CA THR A 9 3.78 17.00 8.35
C THR A 9 5.18 17.41 7.93
N ARG A 10 6.22 16.79 8.53
CA ARG A 10 7.62 17.09 8.21
C ARG A 10 7.96 16.74 6.77
N CYS A 11 7.57 15.54 6.31
CA CYS A 11 7.78 15.07 4.95
C CYS A 11 7.05 15.95 3.93
N LYS A 12 5.78 16.31 4.20
CA LYS A 12 4.98 17.20 3.35
C LYS A 12 5.63 18.58 3.19
N VAL A 13 6.08 19.18 4.30
CA VAL A 13 6.77 20.48 4.26
C VAL A 13 8.08 20.40 3.48
N TRP A 14 8.86 19.33 3.68
CA TRP A 14 10.11 19.14 2.97
C TRP A 14 9.87 18.99 1.46
N LEU A 15 8.92 18.14 1.03
CA LEU A 15 8.59 17.98 -0.39
C LEU A 15 8.10 19.29 -1.01
N LYS A 16 7.19 20.00 -0.35
CA LYS A 16 6.65 21.27 -0.85
C LYS A 16 7.74 22.32 -1.10
N ARG A 17 8.78 22.35 -0.26
CA ARG A 17 9.93 23.27 -0.44
C ARG A 17 10.79 22.94 -1.66
N HIS A 18 10.81 21.68 -2.10
CA HIS A 18 11.64 21.20 -3.20
C HIS A 18 10.85 20.93 -4.49
N LEU A 19 9.57 21.30 -4.56
CA LEU A 19 8.78 21.15 -5.78
C LEU A 19 9.34 22.04 -6.91
N PRO A 20 9.34 21.54 -8.16
CA PRO A 20 9.67 22.35 -9.33
C PRO A 20 8.79 23.59 -9.44
N ARG A 21 9.40 24.75 -9.71
CA ARG A 21 8.68 26.04 -9.82
C ARG A 21 7.81 26.14 -11.07
N ASN A 22 8.06 25.30 -12.08
CA ASN A 22 7.32 25.26 -13.34
C ASN A 22 5.97 24.52 -13.22
N GLY A 23 5.59 24.03 -12.04
CA GLY A 23 4.31 23.37 -11.81
C GLY A 23 4.21 21.97 -12.43
N SER A 24 5.32 21.37 -12.87
CA SER A 24 5.30 20.03 -13.50
C SER A 24 4.94 18.90 -12.54
N VAL A 25 4.96 19.15 -11.22
CA VAL A 25 4.66 18.16 -10.18
C VAL A 25 3.73 18.78 -9.16
N THR A 26 2.63 18.09 -8.86
CA THR A 26 1.68 18.44 -7.80
C THR A 26 1.83 17.52 -6.60
N LEU A 27 1.62 18.06 -5.40
CA LEU A 27 1.66 17.31 -4.15
C LEU A 27 0.29 17.34 -3.47
N SER A 28 -0.32 16.17 -3.30
CA SER A 28 -1.57 15.98 -2.57
C SER A 28 -1.36 15.06 -1.38
N ASP A 29 -2.01 15.41 -0.27
CA ASP A 29 -1.99 14.59 0.95
C ASP A 29 -3.20 13.66 0.93
N VAL A 30 -2.92 12.36 0.80
CA VAL A 30 -3.94 11.30 0.70
C VAL A 30 -3.99 10.43 1.94
N THR A 31 -3.37 10.85 3.05
CA THR A 31 -3.29 10.03 4.28
C THR A 31 -4.65 9.61 4.80
N SER A 32 -5.66 10.49 4.75
CA SER A 32 -7.01 10.17 5.22
C SER A 32 -7.88 9.43 4.19
N MET A 33 -7.42 9.30 2.94
CA MET A 33 -8.17 8.62 1.87
C MET A 33 -8.04 7.10 1.93
N TYR A 34 -7.04 6.57 2.64
CA TYR A 34 -6.77 5.14 2.70
C TYR A 34 -6.67 4.64 4.13
N THR A 35 -7.32 3.51 4.41
CA THR A 35 -7.05 2.67 5.57
C THR A 35 -6.02 1.61 5.18
N ALA A 36 -5.00 1.42 6.02
CA ALA A 36 -3.98 0.41 5.80
C ALA A 36 -4.18 -0.76 6.78
N ILE A 37 -4.28 -1.99 6.26
CA ILE A 37 -4.32 -3.22 7.05
C ILE A 37 -3.10 -4.07 6.69
N CYS A 38 -2.31 -4.46 7.68
CA CYS A 38 -1.16 -5.34 7.49
C CYS A 38 -1.54 -6.77 7.87
N ILE A 39 -1.38 -7.71 6.94
CA ILE A 39 -1.54 -9.14 7.20
C ILE A 39 -0.17 -9.79 7.08
N LEU A 40 0.30 -10.39 8.17
CA LEU A 40 1.68 -10.87 8.32
C LEU A 40 1.68 -12.31 8.81
N GLY A 41 2.62 -13.10 8.28
CA GLY A 41 2.87 -14.47 8.67
C GLY A 41 2.80 -15.47 7.52
N PRO A 42 3.23 -16.73 7.75
CA PRO A 42 3.40 -17.74 6.71
C PRO A 42 2.08 -18.11 6.02
N PHE A 43 0.94 -18.00 6.71
CA PHE A 43 -0.37 -18.34 6.18
C PHE A 43 -1.08 -17.19 5.46
N THR A 44 -0.43 -16.02 5.34
CA THR A 44 -1.06 -14.84 4.74
C THR A 44 -1.57 -15.10 3.33
N ARG A 45 -0.79 -15.81 2.49
CA ARG A 45 -1.21 -16.15 1.13
C ARG A 45 -2.42 -17.06 1.13
N SER A 46 -2.41 -18.12 1.94
CA SER A 46 -3.53 -19.05 2.05
C SER A 46 -4.81 -18.33 2.45
N LEU A 47 -4.72 -17.46 3.47
CA LEU A 47 -5.86 -16.65 3.91
C LEU A 47 -6.38 -15.72 2.81
N LEU A 48 -5.50 -15.00 2.13
CA LEU A 48 -5.94 -14.06 1.09
C LEU A 48 -6.47 -14.77 -0.15
N SER A 49 -5.92 -15.94 -0.52
CA SER A 49 -6.41 -16.74 -1.64
C SER A 49 -7.84 -17.28 -1.43
N GLU A 50 -8.35 -17.33 -0.20
CA GLU A 50 -9.77 -17.63 0.05
C GLU A 50 -10.69 -16.43 -0.24
N LEU A 51 -10.13 -15.22 -0.31
CA LEU A 51 -10.85 -13.96 -0.46
C LEU A 51 -10.60 -13.29 -1.82
N THR A 52 -9.66 -13.75 -2.63
CA THR A 52 -9.36 -13.17 -3.94
C THR A 52 -9.10 -14.25 -4.97
N ASP A 53 -9.59 -14.03 -6.19
CA ASP A 53 -9.26 -14.87 -7.36
C ASP A 53 -7.88 -14.52 -7.96
N THR A 54 -7.23 -13.49 -7.42
CA THR A 54 -5.92 -13.04 -7.88
C THR A 54 -4.82 -14.03 -7.50
N ASP A 55 -3.97 -14.40 -8.46
CA ASP A 55 -2.81 -15.26 -8.16
C ASP A 55 -1.75 -14.52 -7.33
N LEU A 56 -1.63 -14.92 -6.06
CA LEU A 56 -0.66 -14.40 -5.07
C LEU A 56 0.65 -15.19 -5.02
N SER A 57 0.89 -16.07 -6.01
CA SER A 57 2.15 -16.82 -6.13
C SER A 57 3.36 -15.87 -6.20
N PRO A 58 4.55 -16.29 -5.71
CA PRO A 58 5.76 -15.47 -5.80
C PRO A 58 6.13 -15.03 -7.22
N SER A 59 5.76 -15.82 -8.23
CA SER A 59 6.00 -15.51 -9.64
C SER A 59 5.14 -14.37 -10.15
N ASN A 60 3.87 -14.31 -9.72
CA ASN A 60 2.91 -13.33 -10.21
C ASN A 60 2.82 -12.09 -9.30
N PHE A 61 3.07 -12.27 -7.99
CA PHE A 61 3.11 -11.17 -7.02
C PHE A 61 4.43 -11.18 -6.23
N PRO A 62 5.55 -10.78 -6.87
CA PRO A 62 6.88 -10.82 -6.27
C PRO A 62 7.05 -9.80 -5.14
N PHE A 63 8.06 -10.02 -4.30
CA PHE A 63 8.40 -9.10 -3.21
C PHE A 63 8.74 -7.70 -3.75
N PHE A 64 8.42 -6.67 -2.96
CA PHE A 64 8.64 -5.26 -3.30
C PHE A 64 7.82 -4.76 -4.51
N THR A 65 6.67 -5.38 -4.76
CA THR A 65 5.71 -4.90 -5.76
C THR A 65 4.36 -4.60 -5.13
N PHE A 66 3.50 -3.94 -5.91
CA PHE A 66 2.11 -3.73 -5.54
C PHE A 66 1.22 -4.09 -6.72
N MET A 67 -0.01 -4.47 -6.41
CA MET A 67 -1.05 -4.68 -7.40
C MET A 67 -2.40 -4.21 -6.85
N GLU A 68 -3.32 -3.92 -7.75
CA GLU A 68 -4.70 -3.68 -7.40
C GLU A 68 -5.47 -4.99 -7.55
N LEU A 69 -6.20 -5.39 -6.51
CA LEU A 69 -6.93 -6.65 -6.46
C LEU A 69 -8.20 -6.50 -5.65
N ASP A 70 -9.15 -7.42 -5.87
CA ASP A 70 -10.39 -7.47 -5.12
C ASP A 70 -10.25 -8.46 -3.95
N VAL A 71 -10.70 -8.08 -2.76
CA VAL A 71 -10.69 -8.95 -1.55
C VAL A 71 -12.10 -9.03 -0.98
N GLY A 72 -12.71 -10.22 -1.08
CA GLY A 72 -14.07 -10.48 -0.67
C GLY A 72 -15.05 -9.60 -1.45
N LEU A 73 -15.71 -8.66 -0.76
CA LEU A 73 -16.65 -7.72 -1.36
C LEU A 73 -16.04 -6.33 -1.62
N ALA A 74 -14.77 -6.13 -1.28
CA ALA A 74 -14.08 -4.86 -1.44
C ALA A 74 -13.25 -4.90 -2.73
N ASN A 75 -13.56 -3.99 -3.64
CA ASN A 75 -12.91 -3.92 -4.95
C ASN A 75 -11.82 -2.84 -4.99
N GLY A 76 -10.84 -3.01 -5.87
CA GLY A 76 -9.82 -1.98 -6.11
C GLY A 76 -8.87 -1.76 -4.93
N ILE A 77 -8.63 -2.80 -4.12
CA ILE A 77 -7.70 -2.70 -2.99
C ILE A 77 -6.27 -2.73 -3.53
N ARG A 78 -5.46 -1.76 -3.08
CA ARG A 78 -4.03 -1.75 -3.39
C ARG A 78 -3.29 -2.63 -2.41
N ALA A 79 -2.95 -3.84 -2.83
CA ALA A 79 -2.14 -4.76 -2.06
C ALA A 79 -0.64 -4.53 -2.36
N MET A 80 0.16 -4.44 -1.31
CA MET A 80 1.60 -4.23 -1.40
C MET A 80 2.33 -5.41 -0.75
N ASN A 81 3.17 -6.10 -1.52
CA ASN A 81 4.01 -7.19 -1.01
C ASN A 81 5.29 -6.61 -0.39
N LEU A 82 5.12 -5.91 0.73
CA LEU A 82 6.18 -5.29 1.50
C LEU A 82 5.83 -5.35 2.98
N THR A 83 6.72 -5.91 3.79
CA THR A 83 6.54 -6.00 5.24
C THR A 83 7.73 -5.39 5.98
N HIS A 84 7.49 -4.91 7.20
CA HIS A 84 8.53 -4.40 8.08
C HIS A 84 9.09 -5.48 9.03
N THR A 85 8.53 -6.69 8.99
CA THR A 85 8.90 -7.81 9.87
C THR A 85 9.89 -8.78 9.23
N GLY A 86 10.07 -8.72 7.90
CA GLY A 86 10.86 -9.71 7.14
C GLY A 86 10.11 -11.02 6.87
N GLU A 87 8.96 -11.21 7.52
CA GLU A 87 8.04 -12.31 7.25
C GLU A 87 7.24 -12.07 5.97
N LEU A 88 6.69 -13.14 5.41
CA LEU A 88 5.69 -13.05 4.33
C LEU A 88 4.50 -12.24 4.81
N GLY A 89 4.02 -11.32 3.98
CA GLY A 89 2.81 -10.58 4.27
C GLY A 89 2.51 -9.50 3.23
N TYR A 90 1.34 -8.89 3.37
CA TYR A 90 0.88 -7.83 2.50
C TYR A 90 0.32 -6.68 3.32
N VAL A 91 0.50 -5.46 2.79
CA VAL A 91 -0.17 -4.25 3.29
C VAL A 91 -1.28 -3.93 2.30
N LEU A 92 -2.53 -3.96 2.78
CA LEU A 92 -3.71 -3.62 2.01
C LEU A 92 -4.05 -2.15 2.25
N TYR A 93 -3.96 -1.34 1.21
CA TYR A 93 -4.45 0.04 1.20
C TYR A 93 -5.86 0.06 0.62
N ILE A 94 -6.82 0.24 1.51
CA ILE A 94 -8.26 0.23 1.23
C ILE A 94 -8.74 1.69 1.14
N PRO A 95 -9.34 2.12 0.02
CA PRO A 95 -9.99 3.43 -0.06
C PRO A 95 -11.11 3.58 0.99
N ASN A 96 -11.21 4.75 1.61
CA ASN A 96 -12.23 5.02 2.65
C ASN A 96 -13.61 5.42 2.08
N GLU A 97 -13.75 5.58 0.77
CA GLU A 97 -15.00 5.95 0.06
C GLU A 97 -15.26 5.02 -1.12
#